data_AF-A0A4Q2T2U2-F1
#
_entry.id   AF-A0A4Q2T2U2-F1
#
_cell.length_a   1.000
_cell.length_b   1.000
_cell.length_c   1.000
_cell.angle_alpha   90.00
_cell.angle_beta   90.00
_cell.angle_gamma   90.00
#
_symmetry.space_group_name_H-M   'P 1'
#
loop_
_entity.id
_entity.type
_entity.pdbx_description
1 polymer ?
#
loop_
_entity_poly.entity_id
_entity_poly.type
_entity_poly.pdbx_seq_one_letter_code
_entity_poly.pdbx_strand_id
1 'polypeptide(L)' 'MSGPEQPLLKVINADATPEEVAALVAVFSALGSSNDDAPERPRPAWSNPARSVRHTSGAAHRHGDGGWRASGLPR' A
#
# COMPACT_ATOMS: atom_id res chain seq x y z
N MET A 1 -31.19 -0.90 -15.60
CA MET A 1 -31.07 0.43 -14.97
C MET A 1 -30.75 0.17 -13.51
N SER A 2 -29.55 0.52 -13.04
CA SER A 2 -29.23 0.38 -11.61
C SER A 2 -30.12 1.34 -10.82
N GLY A 3 -30.74 0.86 -9.73
CA GLY A 3 -31.57 1.69 -8.85
C GLY A 3 -30.74 2.75 -8.11
N PRO A 4 -31.39 3.71 -7.42
CA PRO A 4 -30.66 4.71 -6.65
C PRO A 4 -29.85 4.02 -5.55
N GLU A 5 -28.54 4.24 -5.56
CA GLU A 5 -27.63 3.75 -4.54
C GLU A 5 -27.94 4.44 -3.21
N GLN A 6 -28.22 3.65 -2.17
CA GLN A 6 -28.53 4.22 -0.85
C GLN A 6 -27.25 4.80 -0.23
N PRO A 7 -27.31 6.00 0.38
CA PRO A 7 -26.15 6.62 0.98
C PRO A 7 -25.68 5.84 2.20
N LEU A 8 -24.37 5.61 2.30
CA LEU A 8 -23.73 4.93 3.43
C LEU A 8 -23.86 5.70 4.75
N LEU A 9 -23.97 7.03 4.68
CA LEU A 9 -24.09 7.93 5.82
C LEU A 9 -25.30 8.84 5.63
N LYS A 10 -26.10 8.99 6.69
CA LYS A 10 -27.25 9.89 6.72
C LYS A 10 -27.05 10.95 7.80
N VAL A 11 -27.06 12.22 7.39
CA VAL A 11 -27.05 13.36 8.31
C VAL A 11 -28.45 13.51 8.90
N ILE A 12 -28.58 13.38 10.21
CA ILE A 12 -29.86 13.48 10.93
C ILE A 12 -30.09 14.91 11.46
N ASN A 13 -29.02 15.60 11.83
CA ASN A 13 -29.02 16.99 12.27
C ASN A 13 -28.01 17.80 11.43
N ALA A 14 -28.48 18.86 10.77
CA ALA A 14 -27.65 19.71 9.92
C ALA A 14 -26.97 20.86 10.69
N ASP A 15 -27.45 21.18 11.89
CA ASP A 15 -27.00 22.33 12.68
C ASP A 15 -25.98 21.95 13.75
N ALA A 16 -25.08 21.01 13.43
CA ALA A 16 -24.01 20.61 14.34
C ALA A 16 -23.08 21.79 14.65
N THR A 17 -22.67 21.94 15.90
CA THR A 17 -21.74 23.03 16.27
C THR A 17 -20.33 22.74 15.72
N PRO A 18 -19.46 23.77 15.59
CA PRO A 18 -18.08 23.57 15.14
C PRO A 18 -17.31 22.55 15.99
N GLU A 19 -17.56 22.51 17.31
CA GLU A 19 -16.96 21.57 18.25
C GLU A 19 -17.41 20.13 17.99
N GLU A 20 -18.69 19.93 17.70
CA GLU A 20 -19.23 18.60 17.36
C GLU A 20 -18.67 18.09 16.03
N VAL A 21 -18.55 18.96 15.03
CA VAL A 21 -17.88 18.63 13.77
C VAL A 21 -16.42 18.25 14.01
N ALA A 22 -15.70 19.00 14.84
CA ALA A 22 -14.32 18.68 15.20
C ALA A 22 -14.19 17.32 15.90
N ALA A 23 -15.13 16.98 16.80
CA ALA A 23 -15.15 15.69 17.48
C ALA A 23 -15.34 14.52 16.49
N LEU A 24 -16.27 14.65 15.54
CA LEU A 24 -16.47 13.64 14.49
C LEU A 24 -15.23 13.46 13.63
N VAL A 25 -14.61 14.56 13.18
CA VAL A 25 -13.37 14.51 12.39
C VAL A 25 -12.24 13.83 13.16
N ALA A 26 -12.09 14.13 14.45
CA ALA A 26 -11.06 13.52 15.30
C ALA A 26 -11.25 11.99 15.40
N VAL A 27 -12.48 11.52 15.62
CA VAL A 27 -12.80 10.10 15.70
C VAL A 27 -12.52 9.38 14.38
N PHE A 28 -12.96 9.93 13.24
CA PHE A 28 -12.71 9.32 11.94
C PHE A 28 -11.22 9.30 11.56
N SER A 29 -10.48 10.36 11.92
CA SER A 29 -9.03 10.41 11.70
C SER A 29 -8.30 9.37 12.54
N ALA A 30 -8.72 9.16 13.80
CA ALA A 30 -8.14 8.13 14.66
C ALA A 30 -8.40 6.71 14.13
N LEU A 31 -9.58 6.44 13.57
CA LEU A 31 -9.92 5.14 12.99
C LEU A 31 -9.08 4.82 11.73
N GLY A 32 -8.80 5.82 10.89
CA GLY A 32 -7.95 5.67 9.70
C GLY A 32 -6.45 5.65 10.00
N SER A 33 -6.04 6.10 11.19
CA SER A 33 -4.65 6.15 11.62
C SER A 33 -4.20 4.87 12.34
N SER A 34 -4.76 3.71 11.98
CA SER A 34 -4.16 2.44 12.38
C SER A 34 -2.74 2.42 11.81
N ASN A 35 -1.78 2.63 12.69
CA ASN A 35 -0.37 2.66 12.41
C ASN A 35 0.08 1.20 12.27
N ASP A 36 -0.50 0.49 11.30
CA ASP A 36 0.11 -0.71 10.76
C ASP A 36 1.43 -0.21 10.19
N ASP A 37 2.54 -0.56 10.84
CA ASP A 37 3.88 -0.29 10.35
C ASP A 37 3.88 -0.66 8.88
N ALA A 38 3.92 0.38 8.02
CA ALA A 38 3.85 0.17 6.59
C ALA A 38 4.94 -0.85 6.25
N PRO A 39 4.61 -1.97 5.57
CA PRO A 39 5.54 -3.06 5.39
C PRO A 39 6.83 -2.50 4.80
N GLU A 40 7.97 -2.87 5.39
CA GLU A 40 9.27 -2.35 4.98
C GLU A 40 9.36 -2.45 3.46
N ARG A 41 9.55 -1.29 2.81
CA ARG A 41 9.51 -1.24 1.35
C ARG A 41 10.62 -2.15 0.84
N PRO A 42 10.29 -3.21 0.07
CA PRO A 42 11.30 -4.16 -0.35
C PRO A 42 12.39 -3.45 -1.15
N ARG A 43 13.65 -3.80 -0.87
CA ARG A 43 14.81 -3.23 -1.56
C ARG A 43 14.60 -3.35 -3.07
N PRO A 44 14.83 -2.27 -3.84
CA PRO A 44 14.61 -2.33 -5.26
C PRO A 44 15.58 -3.33 -5.89
N ALA A 45 15.11 -4.14 -6.83
CA ALA A 45 15.90 -5.22 -7.43
C ALA A 45 17.17 -4.73 -8.17
N TRP A 46 17.24 -3.45 -8.52
CA TRP A 46 18.42 -2.81 -9.11
C TRP A 46 19.55 -2.60 -8.10
N SER A 47 19.25 -2.46 -6.81
CA SER A 47 20.23 -2.23 -5.74
C SER A 47 20.77 -3.53 -5.12
N ASN A 48 20.57 -4.69 -5.76
CA ASN A 48 21.02 -5.98 -5.24
C ASN A 48 22.56 -6.11 -5.34
N PRO A 49 23.30 -6.28 -4.23
CA PRO A 49 24.76 -6.43 -4.24
C PRO A 49 25.26 -7.61 -5.08
N ALA A 50 24.45 -8.66 -5.29
CA ALA A 50 24.81 -9.76 -6.16
C ALA A 50 25.11 -9.33 -7.60
N ARG A 51 24.64 -8.15 -8.03
CA ARG A 51 24.94 -7.56 -9.35
C ARG A 51 26.32 -6.90 -9.44
N SER A 52 27.00 -6.61 -8.32
CA SER A 52 28.31 -5.95 -8.34
C SER A 52 29.47 -6.93 -8.60
N VAL A 53 29.22 -8.24 -8.49
CA VAL A 53 30.20 -9.29 -8.76
C VAL A 53 30.03 -9.83 -10.18
N ARG A 54 31.15 -10.05 -10.88
CA ARG A 54 31.11 -10.76 -12.17
C ARG A 54 30.76 -12.22 -11.93
N HIS A 55 29.65 -12.68 -12.51
CA HIS A 55 29.36 -14.11 -12.63
C HIS A 55 30.27 -14.71 -13.70
N THR A 56 31.06 -15.72 -13.34
CA THR A 56 31.93 -16.40 -14.30
C THR A 56 31.06 -17.27 -15.21
N SER A 57 31.37 -17.25 -16.51
CA SER A 57 30.59 -17.87 -17.59
C SER A 57 30.48 -19.41 -17.51
N GLY A 58 31.11 -20.06 -16.53
CA GLY A 58 30.98 -21.50 -16.27
C GLY A 58 29.84 -21.89 -15.33
N ALA A 59 29.32 -20.93 -14.55
CA ALA A 59 28.13 -21.11 -13.70
C ALA A 59 26.94 -20.43 -14.39
N ALA A 60 26.53 -21.02 -15.52
CA ALA A 60 25.42 -20.55 -16.35
C ALA A 60 24.21 -20.14 -15.48
N HIS A 61 23.82 -18.86 -15.56
CA HIS A 61 22.51 -18.32 -15.19
C HIS A 61 21.81 -19.07 -14.06
N ARG A 62 22.42 -19.17 -12.87
CA ARG A 62 21.73 -19.76 -11.73
C ARG A 62 20.46 -18.91 -11.51
N HIS A 63 19.30 -19.53 -11.65
CA HIS A 63 18.01 -18.92 -11.34
C HIS A 63 18.01 -18.57 -9.85
N GLY A 64 18.59 -17.42 -9.50
CA GLY A 64 18.63 -16.94 -8.14
C GLY A 64 17.22 -16.68 -7.64
N ASP A 65 17.01 -16.85 -6.35
CA ASP A 65 15.72 -16.62 -5.71
C ASP A 65 15.19 -15.23 -6.09
N GLY A 66 14.00 -15.20 -6.70
CA GLY A 66 13.34 -13.96 -7.14
C GLY A 66 13.70 -13.45 -8.54
N GLY A 67 14.59 -14.11 -9.29
CA GLY A 67 14.95 -13.71 -10.67
C GLY A 67 13.76 -13.67 -11.63
N TRP A 68 12.90 -14.70 -11.58
CA TRP A 68 11.64 -14.76 -12.34
C TRP A 68 10.60 -13.73 -11.88
N ARG A 69 10.59 -13.36 -10.59
CA ARG A 69 9.68 -12.32 -10.08
C ARG A 69 10.14 -10.91 -10.48
N ALA A 70 11.43 -10.75 -10.83
CA ALA A 70 12.01 -9.49 -11.28
C ALA A 70 11.96 -9.29 -12.80
N SER A 71 11.53 -10.29 -13.59
CA SER A 71 11.59 -10.26 -15.06
C SER A 71 10.45 -9.50 -15.75
N GLY A 72 9.69 -8.67 -15.03
CA GLY A 72 8.62 -7.84 -15.60
C GLY A 72 7.22 -8.46 -15.56
N LEU A 73 6.99 -9.49 -14.74
CA LEU A 73 5.63 -9.96 -14.47
C LEU A 73 4.83 -8.87 -13.74
N PRO A 74 3.50 -8.76 -14.00
CA PRO A 74 2.63 -7.84 -13.27
C PRO A 74 2.73 -8.09 -11.76
N ARG A 75 2.80 -7.01 -10.98
CA ARG A 75 2.76 -7.06 -9.51
C ARG A 75 1.34 -7.03 -9.00
#